data_AF-A0A0Q0RLT0-F1
#
_entry.id   AF-A0A0Q0RLT0-F1
#
_cell.length_a   1.000
_cell.length_b   1.000
_cell.length_c   1.000
_cell.angle_alpha   90.00
_cell.angle_beta   90.00
_cell.angle_gamma   90.00
#
_symmetry.space_group_name_H-M   'P 1'
#
loop_
_entity.id
_entity.type
_entity.pdbx_description
1 polymer ?
#
loop_
_entity_poly.entity_id
_entity_poly.type
_entity_poly.pdbx_seq_one_letter_code
_entity_poly.pdbx_strand_id
1 'polypeptide(L)' 'MTYELNINNIEETKKLISSAIAKMVNADDIKINEIFYYTGLKKWSLKISYSSAGKTYYGSMDINCNGTILRYQEREV' A
#
# COMPACT_ATOMS: atom_id res chain seq x y z
N MET A 1 12.90 1.36 8.93
CA MET A 1 13.05 2.35 7.84
C MET A 1 11.78 3.18 7.84
N THR A 2 11.85 4.43 8.30
CA THR A 2 10.69 5.31 8.43
C THR A 2 10.75 6.27 7.24
N TYR A 3 9.74 6.26 6.38
CA TYR A 3 9.62 7.18 5.25
C TYR A 3 8.36 8.03 5.45
N GLU A 4 8.44 9.33 5.21
CA GLU A 4 7.27 10.23 5.31
C GLU A 4 6.52 10.26 3.97
N LEU A 5 5.24 9.93 4.01
CA LEU A 5 4.35 9.97 2.86
C LEU A 5 3.86 11.42 2.65
N ASN A 6 4.18 11.97 1.48
CA ASN A 6 3.86 13.36 1.14
C ASN A 6 2.54 13.44 0.37
N ILE A 7 1.55 14.11 0.96
CA ILE A 7 0.21 14.32 0.38
C ILE A 7 0.28 15.16 -0.92
N ASN A 8 1.31 16.00 -1.06
CA ASN A 8 1.51 16.86 -2.22
C ASN A 8 2.22 16.15 -3.39
N ASN A 9 2.80 14.96 -3.15
CA ASN A 9 3.43 14.16 -4.20
C ASN A 9 2.88 12.73 -4.18
N ILE A 10 1.68 12.57 -4.75
CA ILE A 10 0.94 11.31 -4.71
C ILE A 10 1.60 10.20 -5.54
N GLU A 11 2.32 10.54 -6.61
CA GLU A 11 3.02 9.55 -7.44
C GLU A 11 4.22 8.95 -6.70
N GLU A 12 5.02 9.78 -6.04
CA GLU A 12 6.12 9.32 -5.21
C GLU A 12 5.62 8.52 -4.01
N THR A 13 4.56 8.99 -3.35
CA THR A 13 3.85 8.26 -2.28
C THR A 13 3.41 6.88 -2.73
N LYS A 14 2.80 6.76 -3.92
CA LYS A 14 2.42 5.45 -4.49
C LYS A 14 3.63 4.55 -4.70
N LYS A 15 4.75 5.05 -5.24
CA LYS A 15 5.98 4.27 -5.44
C LYS A 15 6.55 3.75 -4.13
N LEU A 16 6.63 4.60 -3.10
CA LEU A 16 7.12 4.22 -1.77
C LEU A 16 6.23 3.14 -1.15
N ILE A 17 4.91 3.33 -1.21
CA ILE A 17 3.93 2.36 -0.70
C ILE A 17 4.04 1.04 -1.46
N SER A 18 4.01 1.05 -2.80
CA SER A 18 4.15 -0.18 -3.61
C SER A 18 5.43 -0.94 -3.29
N SER A 19 6.57 -0.25 -3.15
CA SER A 19 7.84 -0.89 -2.80
C SER A 19 7.84 -1.53 -1.41
N ALA A 20 7.22 -0.87 -0.42
CA ALA A 20 7.09 -1.42 0.92
C ALA A 20 6.18 -2.66 0.94
N ILE A 21 5.06 -2.61 0.22
CA ILE A 21 4.12 -3.73 0.11
C ILE A 21 4.77 -4.91 -0.62
N ALA A 22 5.43 -4.66 -1.75
CA ALA A 22 6.12 -5.69 -2.55
C ALA A 22 7.06 -6.55 -1.70
N LYS A 23 7.84 -5.89 -0.82
CA LYS A 23 8.74 -6.56 0.14
C LYS A 23 7.98 -7.34 1.21
N MET A 24 6.84 -6.84 1.68
CA MET A 24 6.04 -7.48 2.73
C MET A 24 5.38 -8.77 2.22
N VAL A 25 4.81 -8.75 1.02
CA VAL A 25 4.05 -9.89 0.45
C VAL A 25 4.90 -10.77 -0.47
N ASN A 26 6.19 -10.46 -0.61
CA ASN A 26 7.11 -11.12 -1.53
C ASN A 26 6.54 -11.23 -2.94
N ALA A 27 6.16 -10.09 -3.52
CA ALA A 27 5.64 -9.98 -4.88
C ALA A 27 6.47 -9.00 -5.70
N ASP A 28 6.64 -9.31 -6.98
CA ASP A 28 7.47 -8.51 -7.89
C ASP A 28 6.78 -7.23 -8.36
N ASP A 29 5.45 -7.23 -8.44
CA ASP A 29 4.68 -6.07 -8.86
C ASP A 29 3.40 -5.90 -8.03
N ILE A 30 3.23 -4.70 -7.46
CA ILE A 30 2.06 -4.30 -6.68
C ILE A 30 1.35 -3.19 -7.44
N LYS A 31 0.13 -3.48 -7.89
CA LYS A 31 -0.74 -2.48 -8.48
C LYS A 31 -1.63 -1.85 -7.40
N ILE A 32 -1.49 -0.55 -7.19
CA ILE A 32 -2.41 0.24 -6.37
C ILE A 32 -3.62 0.61 -7.24
N ASN A 33 -4.77 0.01 -6.95
CA ASN A 33 -6.02 0.25 -7.67
C ASN A 33 -6.71 1.52 -7.17
N GLU A 34 -6.71 1.74 -5.86
CA GLU A 34 -7.29 2.93 -5.23
C GLU A 34 -6.38 3.41 -4.10
N ILE A 35 -6.33 4.72 -3.88
CA ILE A 35 -5.62 5.35 -2.76
C ILE A 35 -6.42 6.57 -2.28
N PHE A 36 -6.60 6.68 -0.97
CA PHE A 36 -7.28 7.79 -0.33
C PHE A 36 -6.49 8.25 0.88
N TYR A 37 -6.44 9.57 1.11
CA TYR A 37 -5.87 10.14 2.32
C TYR A 37 -6.97 10.68 3.23
N TYR A 38 -7.03 10.16 4.45
CA TYR A 38 -7.93 10.62 5.49
C TYR A 38 -7.22 11.67 6.37
N THR A 39 -7.42 12.95 6.05
CA THR A 39 -6.77 14.09 6.73
C THR A 39 -6.98 14.10 8.25
N GLY A 40 -8.18 13.79 8.72
CA GLY A 40 -8.51 13.77 10.15
C GLY A 40 -7.80 12.66 10.93
N LEU A 41 -7.46 11.54 10.27
CA LEU A 41 -6.79 10.39 10.88
C LEU A 41 -5.30 10.33 10.52
N LYS A 42 -4.81 11.24 9.66
CA LYS A 42 -3.45 11.25 9.12
C LYS A 42 -2.98 9.88 8.61
N LYS A 43 -3.88 9.21 7.87
CA LYS A 43 -3.64 7.87 7.31
C LYS A 43 -4.03 7.79 5.84
N TRP A 44 -3.38 6.88 5.15
CA TRP A 44 -3.65 6.47 3.79
C TRP A 44 -4.39 5.13 3.80
N SER A 45 -5.45 5.03 3.03
CA SER A 45 -6.17 3.78 2.78
C SER A 45 -6.05 3.40 1.31
N LEU A 46 -5.80 2.13 1.06
CA LEU A 46 -5.37 1.62 -0.24
C LEU A 46 -6.15 0.36 -0.60
N LYS A 47 -6.45 0.19 -1.88
CA LYS A 47 -6.74 -1.12 -2.46
C LYS A 47 -5.64 -1.51 -3.42
N ILE A 48 -5.15 -2.72 -3.29
CA ILE A 48 -4.05 -3.26 -4.10
C ILE A 48 -4.47 -4.56 -4.78
N SER A 49 -3.77 -4.88 -5.86
CA SER A 49 -3.79 -6.20 -6.48
C SER A 49 -2.39 -6.60 -6.84
N TYR A 50 -2.05 -7.87 -6.63
CA TYR A 50 -0.74 -8.39 -6.95
C TYR A 50 -0.81 -9.89 -7.23
N SER A 51 0.23 -10.41 -7.86
CA SER A 51 0.39 -11.85 -8.06
C SER A 51 1.59 -12.35 -7.27
N SER A 52 1.43 -13.46 -6.56
CA SER A 52 2.52 -14.14 -5.86
C SER A 52 2.34 -15.65 -5.97
N ALA A 53 3.42 -16.37 -6.28
CA ALA A 53 3.43 -17.82 -6.47
C ALA A 53 2.34 -18.33 -7.45
N GLY A 54 2.08 -17.60 -8.54
CA GLY A 54 1.11 -17.97 -9.57
C GLY A 54 -0.37 -17.74 -9.19
N LYS A 55 -0.63 -17.13 -8.02
CA LYS A 55 -1.97 -16.78 -7.55
C LYS A 55 -2.16 -15.27 -7.58
N THR A 56 -3.41 -14.84 -7.76
CA THR A 56 -3.77 -13.42 -7.76
C THR A 56 -4.46 -13.07 -6.45
N TYR A 57 -4.08 -11.93 -5.88
CA TYR A 57 -4.61 -11.45 -4.61
C TYR A 57 -5.18 -10.04 -4.77
N TYR A 58 -6.28 -9.79 -4.08
CA TYR A 58 -6.76 -8.43 -3.80
C TYR A 58 -6.53 -8.10 -2.33
N GLY A 59 -5.94 -6.94 -2.07
CA GLY A 59 -5.62 -6.48 -0.72
C GLY A 59 -6.23 -5.12 -0.41
N SER A 60 -6.47 -4.89 0.88
CA SER A 60 -6.80 -3.58 1.44
C SER A 60 -5.82 -3.25 2.57
N MET A 61 -5.40 -1.99 2.64
CA MET A 61 -4.36 -1.57 3.58
C MET A 61 -4.59 -0.17 4.11
N ASP A 62 -4.32 0.03 5.39
CA ASP A 62 -4.22 1.34 6.04
C ASP A 62 -2.76 1.60 6.45
N ILE A 63 -2.21 2.77 6.13
CA ILE A 63 -0.84 3.17 6.42
C ILE A 63 -0.83 4.58 7.03
N ASN A 64 -0.10 4.79 8.12
CA ASN A 64 0.16 6.13 8.66
C ASN A 64 1.09 6.94 7.76
N CYS A 65 1.10 8.27 7.90
CA CYS A 65 2.04 9.12 7.16
C CYS A 65 3.52 8.79 7.39
N ASN A 66 3.88 8.12 8.48
CA ASN A 66 5.25 7.67 8.75
C ASN A 66 5.61 6.30 8.11
N GLY A 67 4.73 5.76 7.26
CA GLY A 67 4.93 4.47 6.59
C GLY A 67 4.54 3.25 7.43
N THR A 68 4.05 3.43 8.67
CA THR A 68 3.61 2.30 9.52
C THR A 68 2.31 1.72 8.98
N ILE A 69 2.30 0.41 8.68
CA ILE A 69 1.09 -0.31 8.30
C ILE A 69 0.23 -0.53 9.55
N LEU A 70 -0.97 0.01 9.55
CA LEU A 70 -1.94 -0.14 10.63
C LEU A 70 -2.79 -1.40 10.48
N ARG A 71 -3.15 -1.72 9.24
CA ARG A 71 -3.98 -2.86 8.90
C ARG A 71 -3.63 -3.35 7.51
N TYR A 72 -3.55 -4.66 7.37
CA TYR A 72 -3.46 -5.35 6.09
C TYR A 72 -4.42 -6.52 6.06
N GLN A 73 -5.19 -6.62 4.97
CA GLN A 73 -6.07 -7.75 4.70
C GLN A 73 -6.03 -8.08 3.23
N GLU A 74 -6.01 -9.36 2.91
CA GLU A 74 -5.96 -9.86 1.55
C GLU A 74 -6.87 -11.06 1.34
N ARG A 75 -7.17 -11.32 0.07
CA ARG A 75 -7.92 -12.49 -0.36
C ARG A 75 -7.39 -12.96 -1.72
N GLU A 76 -7.15 -14.26 -1.82
CA GLU A 76 -6.90 -14.96 -3.08
C GLU A 76 -8.16 -14.99 -3.95
N VAL A 77 -7.96 -14.84 -5.26
CA VAL A 77 -9.01 -14.77 -6.29
C VAL A 77 -8.94 -15.97 -7.20
#